data_AF-S4P780-F1
#
_entry.id   AF-S4P780-F1
#
_cell.length_a   1.000
_cell.length_b   1.000
_cell.length_c   1.000
_cell.angle_alpha   90.00
_cell.angle_beta   90.00
_cell.angle_gamma   90.00
#
_symmetry.space_group_name_H-M   'P 1'
#
loop_
_entity.id
_entity.type
_entity.pdbx_description
1 polymer ?
#
loop_
_entity_poly.entity_id
_entity_poly.type
_entity_poly.pdbx_seq_one_letter_code
_entity_poly.pdbx_strand_id
1 'polypeptide(L)'
;TATSKFIATQTWFIKVSQYSINLVKQNDCALVATATDSHNFSVSGEDEVQYVNIEAIPSDNTIKRFKFRISTTALRELQPRLERPVRVPEHISLLPTLIERFVLVFKQHVERNP
;
A
#
# COMPACT_ATOMS: atom_id res chain seq x y z
N THR A 1 18.35 10.07 7.21
CA THR A 1 17.10 9.36 6.86
C THR A 1 17.20 7.97 7.44
N ALA A 2 16.47 7.65 8.52
CA ALA A 2 16.56 6.31 9.11
C ALA A 2 15.78 5.33 8.23
N THR A 3 16.50 4.49 7.48
CA THR A 3 15.93 3.47 6.60
C THR A 3 15.29 2.38 7.45
N SER A 4 13.95 2.33 7.50
CA SER A 4 13.23 1.21 8.11
C SER A 4 12.80 0.20 7.05
N LYS A 5 12.91 -1.10 7.33
CA LYS A 5 12.49 -2.19 6.44
C LYS A 5 11.23 -2.84 6.99
N PHE A 6 10.21 -2.99 6.14
CA PHE A 6 9.03 -3.79 6.43
C PHE A 6 9.18 -5.18 5.82
N ILE A 7 8.83 -6.21 6.59
CA ILE A 7 8.84 -7.61 6.17
C ILE A 7 7.49 -8.22 6.57
N ALA A 8 6.81 -8.82 5.61
CA ALA A 8 5.67 -9.69 5.85
C ALA A 8 6.11 -11.13 5.58
N THR A 9 5.96 -12.00 6.58
CA THR A 9 6.15 -13.45 6.42
C THR A 9 4.80 -14.12 6.21
N GLN A 10 4.68 -15.43 6.44
CA GLN A 10 3.37 -16.09 6.40
C GLN A 10 2.52 -15.74 7.63
N THR A 11 3.14 -15.48 8.79
CA THR A 11 2.42 -15.32 10.07
C THR A 11 2.76 -14.04 10.83
N TRP A 12 3.80 -13.31 10.41
CA TRP A 12 4.26 -12.11 11.10
C TRP A 12 4.33 -10.89 10.18
N PHE A 13 4.05 -9.73 10.76
CA PHE A 13 4.48 -8.43 10.27
C PHE A 13 5.63 -7.92 11.12
N ILE A 14 6.72 -7.53 10.45
CA ILE A 14 7.95 -7.09 11.08
C ILE A 14 8.35 -5.74 10.50
N LYS A 15 8.56 -4.75 11.35
CA LYS A 15 9.23 -3.51 10.97
C LYS A 15 10.55 -3.43 11.71
N VAL A 16 11.64 -3.41 10.95
CA VAL A 16 12.99 -3.23 11.47
C VAL A 16 13.39 -1.77 11.24
N SER A 17 13.72 -1.09 12.32
CA SER A 17 14.32 0.25 12.31
C SER A 17 15.74 0.17 12.88
N GLN A 18 16.49 1.27 12.82
CA GLN A 18 17.89 1.28 13.24
C GLN A 18 18.13 0.79 14.68
N TYR A 19 17.19 1.05 15.59
CA TYR A 19 17.31 0.72 17.02
C TYR A 19 16.07 0.03 17.60
N SER A 20 15.15 -0.43 16.76
CA SER A 20 13.91 -1.04 17.24
C SER A 20 13.34 -2.01 16.22
N ILE A 21 12.66 -3.03 16.73
CA ILE A 21 11.88 -3.97 15.92
C ILE A 21 10.45 -3.91 16.45
N ASN A 22 9.50 -3.68 15.55
CA ASN A 22 8.09 -3.92 15.82
C ASN A 22 7.71 -5.26 15.21
N LEU A 23 7.01 -6.09 15.99
CA LEU A 23 6.60 -7.43 15.59
C LEU A 23 5.15 -7.66 16.01
N VAL A 24 4.32 -8.15 15.10
CA VAL A 24 2.92 -8.51 15.38
C VAL A 24 2.51 -9.68 14.49
N LYS A 25 1.67 -10.59 14.99
CA LYS A 25 1.09 -11.67 14.18
C LYS A 25 0.10 -11.10 13.16
N GLN A 26 0.02 -11.70 11.98
CA GLN A 26 -0.90 -11.24 10.93
C GLN A 26 -2.37 -11.39 11.34
N ASN A 27 -2.74 -12.55 11.89
CA ASN A 27 -4.12 -12.81 12.32
C ASN A 27 -4.59 -11.86 13.44
N ASP A 28 -3.65 -11.28 14.20
CA ASP A 28 -3.93 -10.37 15.30
C ASP A 28 -3.72 -8.89 14.91
N CYS A 29 -3.54 -8.58 13.62
CA CYS A 29 -3.26 -7.23 13.16
C CYS A 29 -4.16 -6.83 11.98
N ALA A 30 -4.70 -5.62 12.04
CA ALA A 30 -5.31 -4.96 10.89
C ALA A 30 -4.29 -4.06 10.19
N LEU A 31 -4.35 -3.98 8.86
CA LEU A 31 -3.58 -3.04 8.06
C LEU A 31 -4.52 -2.00 7.47
N VAL A 32 -4.23 -0.72 7.70
CA VAL A 32 -5.08 0.40 7.24
C VAL A 32 -4.23 1.43 6.51
N ALA A 33 -4.60 1.79 5.28
CA ALA A 33 -4.01 2.90 4.57
C ALA A 33 -4.37 4.22 5.26
N THR A 34 -3.39 5.12 5.40
CA THR A 34 -3.54 6.38 6.16
C THR A 34 -3.26 7.63 5.32
N ALA A 35 -2.41 7.51 4.30
CA ALA A 35 -2.12 8.60 3.37
C ALA A 35 -1.49 8.03 2.10
N THR A 36 -1.57 8.78 1.01
CA THR A 36 -0.91 8.50 -0.28
C THR A 36 -0.05 9.68 -0.70
N ASP A 37 0.98 9.39 -1.47
CA ASP A 37 1.95 10.36 -1.95
C ASP A 37 2.43 9.94 -3.35
N SER A 38 2.18 10.78 -4.35
CA SER A 38 2.52 10.53 -5.76
C SER A 38 3.74 11.34 -6.15
N HIS A 39 4.70 10.70 -6.84
CA HIS A 39 5.86 11.35 -7.41
C HIS A 39 5.87 11.13 -8.93
N ASN A 40 5.92 12.22 -9.69
CA ASN A 40 6.09 12.19 -11.15
C ASN A 40 7.58 12.25 -11.47
N PHE A 41 8.10 11.20 -12.11
CA PHE A 41 9.49 11.19 -12.58
C PHE A 41 9.64 11.68 -14.03
N SER A 42 8.53 11.88 -14.75
CA SER A 42 8.52 12.41 -16.12
C SER A 42 7.46 13.51 -16.32
N VAL A 43 7.72 14.43 -17.26
CA VAL A 43 6.76 15.47 -17.69
C VAL A 43 5.55 14.87 -18.40
N SER A 44 5.68 13.65 -18.94
CA SER A 44 4.62 12.89 -19.63
C SER A 44 3.73 12.06 -18.69
N GLY A 45 4.09 11.88 -17.41
CA GLY A 45 3.33 11.08 -16.44
C GLY A 45 3.45 9.55 -16.60
N GLU A 46 4.28 9.08 -17.54
CA GLU A 46 4.49 7.65 -17.78
C GLU A 46 5.15 6.92 -16.60
N ASP A 47 5.92 7.65 -15.78
CA ASP A 47 6.63 7.13 -14.61
C ASP A 47 6.06 7.67 -13.28
N GLU A 48 4.74 7.83 -13.16
CA GLU A 48 4.13 8.17 -11.87
C GLU A 48 4.25 6.99 -10.89
N VAL A 49 4.99 7.19 -9.80
CA VAL A 49 5.05 6.23 -8.68
C VAL A 49 4.26 6.78 -7.51
N GLN A 50 3.22 6.03 -7.11
CA GLN A 50 2.47 6.34 -5.90
C GLN A 50 2.93 5.44 -4.75
N TYR A 51 3.11 6.06 -3.58
CA TYR A 51 3.34 5.39 -2.31
C TYR A 51 2.13 5.55 -1.40
N VAL A 52 1.93 4.56 -0.53
CA VAL A 52 0.91 4.56 0.50
C VAL A 52 1.54 4.31 1.86
N ASN A 53 1.14 5.12 2.83
CA ASN A 53 1.45 4.94 4.23
C ASN A 53 0.40 4.01 4.86
N ILE A 54 0.85 2.89 5.41
CA ILE A 54 -0.01 1.89 6.04
C ILE A 54 0.31 1.86 7.53
N GLU A 55 -0.73 1.83 8.36
CA GLU A 55 -0.62 1.58 9.78
C GLU A 55 -1.00 0.13 10.10
N ALA A 56 -0.09 -0.55 10.80
CA ALA A 56 -0.34 -1.83 11.42
C ALA A 56 -0.96 -1.60 12.80
N ILE A 57 -2.19 -2.09 12.98
CA ILE A 57 -3.02 -1.93 14.17
C ILE A 57 -3.20 -3.31 14.81
N PRO A 58 -2.40 -3.66 15.82
CA PRO A 58 -2.60 -4.88 16.59
C PRO A 58 -3.95 -4.86 17.31
N SER A 59 -4.53 -6.04 17.51
CA SER A 59 -5.77 -6.23 18.29
C SER A 59 -5.50 -6.13 19.79
N ASP A 60 -4.27 -6.46 20.22
CA ASP A 60 -3.79 -6.30 21.58
C ASP A 60 -3.18 -4.90 21.77
N ASN A 61 -3.74 -4.13 22.70
CA ASN A 61 -3.32 -2.76 23.00
C ASN A 61 -1.95 -2.65 23.69
N THR A 62 -1.39 -3.77 24.16
CA THR A 62 -0.02 -3.81 24.72
C THR A 62 1.04 -3.77 23.61
N ILE A 63 0.68 -4.18 22.38
CA ILE A 63 1.57 -4.17 21.22
C ILE A 63 1.49 -2.79 20.55
N LYS A 64 2.64 -2.14 20.40
CA LYS A 64 2.70 -0.82 19.76
C LYS A 64 2.35 -0.90 18.27
N ARG A 65 1.44 -0.03 17.85
CA ARG A 65 1.17 0.27 16.43
C ARG A 65 2.43 0.77 15.75
N PHE A 66 2.55 0.52 14.45
CA PHE A 66 3.64 1.06 13.66
C PHE A 66 3.19 1.36 12.23
N LYS A 67 3.85 2.35 11.63
CA LYS A 67 3.60 2.77 10.25
C LYS A 67 4.73 2.34 9.33
N PHE A 68 4.41 1.99 8.10
CA PHE A 68 5.38 1.76 7.04
C PHE A 68 4.86 2.32 5.73
N ARG A 69 5.79 2.63 4.81
CA ARG A 69 5.50 3.15 3.48
C ARG A 69 5.83 2.08 2.45
N ILE A 70 4.94 1.86 1.50
CA ILE A 70 5.10 0.89 0.42
C ILE A 70 4.60 1.51 -0.89
N SER A 71 5.17 1.15 -2.03
CA SER A 71 4.62 1.57 -3.33
C SER A 71 3.30 0.85 -3.59
N THR A 72 2.41 1.45 -4.38
CA THR A 72 1.16 0.78 -4.79
C THR A 72 1.41 -0.49 -5.60
N THR A 73 2.51 -0.54 -6.36
CA THR A 73 2.96 -1.75 -7.07
C THR A 73 3.32 -2.88 -6.09
N ALA A 74 4.18 -2.61 -5.12
CA ALA A 74 4.58 -3.61 -4.13
C ALA A 74 3.41 -4.00 -3.19
N LEU A 75 2.48 -3.08 -2.91
CA LEU A 75 1.25 -3.40 -2.18
C LEU A 75 0.40 -4.42 -2.95
N ARG A 76 0.20 -4.23 -4.25
CA ARG A 76 -0.55 -5.18 -5.10
C ARG A 76 0.10 -6.55 -5.15
N GLU A 77 1.42 -6.62 -5.18
CA GLU A 77 2.15 -7.89 -5.13
C GLU A 77 2.08 -8.58 -3.75
N LEU A 78 2.02 -7.79 -2.69
CA LEU A 78 1.92 -8.28 -1.33
C LEU A 78 0.51 -8.76 -0.99
N GLN A 79 -0.53 -8.09 -1.49
CA GLN A 79 -1.93 -8.30 -1.11
C GLN A 79 -2.39 -9.77 -1.17
N PRO A 80 -2.09 -10.57 -2.22
CA PRO A 80 -2.50 -11.98 -2.29
C PRO A 80 -1.83 -12.87 -1.24
N ARG A 81 -0.76 -12.40 -0.60
CA ARG A 81 0.02 -13.15 0.41
C ARG A 81 -0.38 -12.80 1.84
N LEU A 82 -1.22 -11.79 2.02
CA LEU A 82 -1.70 -11.37 3.34
C LEU A 82 -2.90 -12.23 3.75
N GLU A 83 -2.98 -12.59 5.03
CA GLU A 83 -4.16 -13.28 5.57
C GLU A 83 -5.43 -12.42 5.47
N ARG A 84 -5.28 -11.09 5.51
CA ARG A 84 -6.36 -10.11 5.42
C ARG A 84 -5.95 -8.95 4.50
N PRO A 85 -6.86 -8.43 3.66
CA PRO A 85 -6.55 -7.32 2.79
C PRO A 85 -6.24 -6.04 3.59
N VAL A 86 -5.41 -5.17 3.01
CA VAL A 86 -5.22 -3.82 3.53
C VAL A 86 -6.51 -3.04 3.34
N ARG A 87 -7.04 -2.44 4.42
CA ARG A 87 -8.22 -1.58 4.35
C ARG A 87 -7.83 -0.22 3.79
N VAL A 88 -8.54 0.21 2.75
CA VAL A 88 -8.35 1.52 2.12
C VAL A 88 -9.60 2.35 2.41
N PRO A 89 -9.52 3.38 3.27
CA PRO A 89 -10.61 4.32 3.48
C PRO A 89 -11.02 5.04 2.19
N GLU A 90 -12.29 5.41 2.05
CA GLU A 90 -12.84 6.04 0.82
C GLU A 90 -12.12 7.33 0.40
N HIS A 91 -11.63 8.11 1.36
CA HIS A 91 -10.89 9.34 1.09
C HIS A 91 -9.46 9.10 0.57
N ILE A 92 -9.01 7.85 0.53
CA ILE A 92 -7.69 7.46 0.02
C ILE A 92 -7.84 6.84 -1.37
N SER A 93 -7.28 7.52 -2.37
CA SER A 93 -7.28 7.05 -3.75
C SER A 93 -5.96 6.37 -4.11
N LEU A 94 -6.02 5.09 -4.45
CA LEU A 94 -4.87 4.36 -5.00
C LEU A 94 -4.82 4.53 -6.52
N LEU A 95 -3.64 4.82 -7.05
CA LEU A 95 -3.39 4.99 -8.47
C LEU A 95 -3.79 3.72 -9.22
N PRO A 96 -4.74 3.76 -10.17
CA PRO A 96 -5.15 2.60 -10.94
C PRO A 96 -3.96 1.97 -11.70
N THR A 97 -4.04 0.65 -11.93
CA THR A 97 -3.10 -0.08 -12.77
C THR A 97 -3.11 0.48 -14.20
N LEU A 98 -2.03 0.21 -14.95
CA LEU A 98 -1.99 0.52 -16.39
C LEU A 98 -3.19 -0.09 -17.14
N ILE A 99 -3.59 -1.31 -16.79
CA ILE A 99 -4.74 -1.99 -17.40
C ILE A 99 -6.04 -1.28 -17.05
N GLU A 100 -6.26 -0.90 -15.79
CA GLU A 100 -7.46 -0.16 -15.37
C GLU A 100 -7.53 1.22 -16.06
N ARG A 101 -6.40 1.93 -16.16
CA ARG A 101 -6.30 3.19 -16.91
C ARG A 101 -6.61 2.99 -18.39
N PHE A 102 -6.06 1.94 -18.99
CA PHE A 102 -6.33 1.60 -20.38
C PHE A 102 -7.81 1.31 -20.61
N VAL A 103 -8.43 0.46 -19.78
CA VAL A 103 -9.86 0.13 -19.87
C VAL A 103 -10.72 1.38 -19.72
N LEU A 104 -10.37 2.28 -18.81
CA LEU A 104 -11.06 3.55 -18.62
C LEU A 104 -11.01 4.41 -19.89
N VAL A 105 -9.80 4.64 -20.41
CA VAL A 105 -9.59 5.44 -21.63
C VAL A 105 -10.26 4.79 -22.85
N PHE A 106 -10.17 3.47 -22.97
CA PHE A 106 -10.77 2.72 -24.06
C PHE A 106 -12.29 2.83 -24.05
N LYS A 107 -12.94 2.63 -22.89
CA LYS A 107 -14.40 2.80 -22.74
C LYS A 107 -14.84 4.21 -23.13
N GLN A 108 -14.15 5.23 -22.64
CA GLN A 108 -14.41 6.63 -23.02
C GLN A 108 -14.28 6.88 -24.52
N HIS A 109 -13.39 6.17 -25.21
CA HIS A 109 -13.22 6.29 -26.65
C HIS A 109 -14.34 5.58 -27.42
N VAL A 110 -14.74 4.38 -26.98
CA VAL A 110 -15.86 3.63 -27.58
C VAL A 110 -17.19 4.37 -27.42
N GLU A 111 -17.45 4.97 -26.27
CA GLU A 111 -18.65 5.78 -26.03
C GLU A 111 -18.74 7.02 -26.93
N ARG A 112 -17.61 7.46 -27.51
CA ARG A 112 -17.54 8.58 -28.46
C ARG A 112 -17.60 8.14 -29.93
N ASN A 113 -17.57 6.85 -30.21
CA ASN A 113 -17.75 6.35 -31.58
C ASN A 113 -19.26 6.24 -31.88
N PRO A 114 -19.74 6.90 -32.95
CA PRO A 114 -21.13 6.82 -33.39
C PRO A 114 -21.53 5.42 -33.88
#